data_AF-F3KE66-F1
#
_entry.id   AF-F3KE66-F1
#
_cell.length_a   1.000
_cell.length_b   1.000
_cell.length_c   1.000
_cell.angle_alpha   90.00
_cell.angle_beta   90.00
_cell.angle_gamma   90.00
#
_symmetry.space_group_name_H-M   'P 1'
#
loop_
_entity.id
_entity.type
_entity.pdbx_description
1 polymer ?
#
loop_
_entity_poly.entity_id
_entity_poly.type
_entity_poly.pdbx_seq_one_letter_code
_entity_poly.pdbx_strand_id
1 'polypeptide(L)' 'MPKDGWGNEYQYLSPGAHGRFDLYSLGADGREGGEGIDADITSWESAQ' A
#
# COMPACT_ATOMS: atom_id res chain seq x y z
N MET A 1 -12.34 7.52 2.13
CA MET A 1 -11.02 7.36 2.78
C MET A 1 -10.05 8.35 2.16
N PRO A 2 -8.94 8.75 2.81
CA PRO A 2 -7.90 9.49 2.12
C PRO A 2 -7.43 8.68 0.91
N LYS A 3 -7.12 9.37 -0.18
CA LYS A 3 -6.48 8.77 -1.35
C LYS A 3 -4.97 8.89 -1.20
N ASP A 4 -4.23 8.01 -1.86
CA ASP A 4 -2.78 8.12 -1.91
C ASP A 4 -2.31 9.30 -2.78
N GLY A 5 -0.99 9.45 -2.92
CA GLY A 5 -0.36 10.51 -3.70
C GLY A 5 -0.71 10.52 -5.19
N TRP A 6 -1.26 9.42 -5.72
CA TRP A 6 -1.66 9.25 -7.11
C TRP A 6 -3.17 9.28 -7.32
N GLY A 7 -3.94 9.39 -6.24
CA GLY A 7 -5.41 9.44 -6.28
C GLY A 7 -6.08 8.07 -6.23
N ASN A 8 -5.31 7.01 -5.99
CA ASN A 8 -5.78 5.64 -5.80
C ASN A 8 -6.25 5.45 -4.35
N GLU A 9 -7.15 4.48 -4.14
CA GLU A 9 -7.59 4.11 -2.80
C GLU A 9 -6.56 3.20 -2.12
N TYR A 10 -6.26 3.47 -0.85
CA TYR A 10 -5.45 2.57 -0.04
C TYR A 10 -6.16 1.24 0.14
N GLN A 11 -5.39 0.16 0.03
CA GLN A 11 -5.83 -1.19 0.34
C GLN A 11 -5.70 -1.43 1.83
N TYR A 12 -6.79 -1.91 2.45
CA TYR A 12 -6.85 -2.20 3.88
C TYR A 12 -7.36 -3.62 4.10
N LEU A 13 -6.62 -4.40 4.90
CA LEU A 13 -7.04 -5.72 5.35
C LEU A 13 -6.99 -5.82 6.88
N SER A 14 -8.03 -6.42 7.46
CA SER A 14 -8.05 -6.85 8.87
C SER A 14 -8.89 -8.14 9.02
N PRO A 15 -8.32 -9.23 9.58
CA PRO A 15 -6.95 -9.36 10.05
C PRO A 15 -5.91 -9.25 8.92
N GLY A 16 -4.80 -8.57 9.19
CA GLY A 16 -3.71 -8.41 8.24
C GLY A 16 -2.89 -9.70 8.10
N ALA A 17 -2.22 -9.87 6.97
CA ALA A 17 -1.26 -10.96 6.79
C ALA A 17 0.04 -10.68 7.56
N HIS A 18 0.37 -9.40 7.78
CA HIS A 18 1.63 -8.97 8.43
C HIS A 18 1.43 -8.45 9.86
N GLY A 19 0.20 -8.51 10.40
CA GLY A 19 -0.09 -8.07 11.75
C GLY A 19 -1.58 -7.95 12.04
N ARG A 20 -1.96 -7.00 12.89
CA ARG A 20 -3.37 -6.75 13.22
C ARG A 20 -4.18 -6.23 12.03
N PHE A 21 -3.51 -5.46 11.17
CA PHE A 21 -4.06 -4.94 9.94
C PHE A 21 -2.91 -4.71 8.96
N ASP A 22 -3.24 -4.76 7.68
CA ASP A 22 -2.36 -4.41 6.58
C ASP A 22 -2.95 -3.17 5.89
N LEU A 23 -2.14 -2.14 5.71
CA LEU A 23 -2.49 -0.95 4.93
C LEU A 23 -1.40 -0.72 3.88
N TYR A 24 -1.77 -0.63 2.61
CA TYR A 24 -0.83 -0.44 1.51
C TYR A 24 -1.42 0.36 0.33
N SER A 25 -0.57 0.95 -0.50
CA SER A 25 -0.90 1.61 -1.76
C SER A 25 -0.13 0.94 -2.89
N LEU A 26 -0.78 0.79 -4.05
CA LEU A 26 -0.26 0.08 -5.22
C LEU A 26 0.51 1.01 -6.19
N GLY A 27 1.11 2.09 -5.66
CA GLY A 27 1.81 3.07 -6.49
C GLY A 27 0.92 3.79 -7.50
N ALA A 28 1.55 4.39 -8.51
CA ALA A 28 0.86 5.15 -9.55
C ALA A 28 0.06 4.27 -10.53
N ASP A 29 0.52 3.04 -10.79
CA ASP A 29 -0.08 2.14 -11.76
C ASP A 29 -1.30 1.36 -11.21
N GLY A 30 -1.45 1.34 -9.87
CA GLY A 30 -2.56 0.68 -9.21
C GLY A 30 -2.47 -0.84 -9.26
N ARG A 31 -1.26 -1.41 -9.35
CA ARG A 31 -1.01 -2.85 -9.41
C ARG A 31 0.03 -3.28 -8.38
N GLU A 32 -0.01 -4.56 -7.98
CA GLU A 32 1.03 -5.12 -7.11
C GLU A 32 2.38 -5.18 -7.85
N GLY A 33 3.44 -4.83 -7.13
CA GLY A 33 4.81 -4.79 -7.60
C GLY A 33 5.24 -3.39 -8.05
N GLY A 34 5.83 -3.31 -9.24
CA GLY A 34 6.36 -2.07 -9.79
C GLY A 34 7.68 -1.61 -9.18
N GLU A 35 8.24 -0.56 -9.77
CA GLU A 35 9.47 0.08 -9.29
C GLU A 35 9.32 1.61 -9.37
N GLY A 36 10.10 2.33 -8.57
CA GLY A 36 10.05 3.79 -8.55
C GLY A 36 8.69 4.32 -8.10
N ILE A 37 7.98 5.02 -8.98
CA ILE A 37 6.66 5.61 -8.66
C ILE A 37 5.51 4.59 -8.74
N ASP A 38 5.75 3.46 -9.38
CA ASP A 38 4.79 2.35 -9.47
C ASP A 38 5.00 1.35 -8.34
N ALA A 39 5.99 1.57 -7.47
CA ALA A 39 6.28 0.65 -6.38
C ALA A 39 5.18 0.68 -5.31
N ASP A 40 4.84 -0.52 -4.82
CA ASP A 40 3.97 -0.70 -3.66
C ASP A 40 4.53 0.01 -2.42
N ILE A 41 3.66 0.71 -1.69
CA ILE A 41 3.99 1.32 -0.40
C ILE A 41 3.20 0.62 0.68
N THR A 42 3.88 -0.13 1.54
CA THR A 42 3.24 -0.91 2.61
C THR A 42 3.53 -0.32 3.99
N SER A 43 2.55 -0.43 4.90
CA SER A 43 2.69 0.06 6.28
C SER A 43 3.61 -0.78 7.16
N TRP A 44 3.98 -1.99 6.72
CA TRP A 44 4.86 -2.89 7.47
C TRP A 44 6.31 -2.87 6.99
N GLU A 45 6.61 -2.51 5.73
CA GLU A 45 8.00 -2.40 5.26
C GLU A 45 8.75 -1.17 5.81
N SER A 46 8.03 -0.20 6.35
CA SER A 46 8.63 0.96 7.02
C SER A 46 9.11 0.66 8.45
N ALA A 47 8.95 -0.57 8.94
CA ALA A 47 9.58 -1.05 10.16
C ALA A 47 11.02 -1.56 9.86
N GLN A 48 11.94 -0.62 9.62
CA GLN A 48 13.39 -0.84 9.73
C GLN A 48 13.93 -0.13 10.97
#